data_AF-A0A3C1XC55-F1
#
_entry.id   AF-A0A3C1XC55-F1
#
_cell.length_a   1.000
_cell.length_b   1.000
_cell.length_c   1.000
_cell.angle_alpha   90.00
_cell.angle_beta   90.00
_cell.angle_gamma   90.00
#
_symmetry.space_group_name_H-M   'P 1'
#
loop_
_entity.id
_entity.type
_entity.pdbx_description
1 polymer ?
#
loop_
_entity_poly.entity_id
_entity_poly.type
_entity_poly.pdbx_seq_one_letter_code
_entity_poly.pdbx_strand_id
1 'polypeptide(L)' 'MTTETEKLPSIVSSVLIPRKDKNVKEALDVFFCFDDAFCLPTGISAFSVLENNKTLPLNVHLVGV' A
#
# COMPACT_ATOMS: atom_id res chain seq x y z
N MET A 1 -29.46 34.24 11.47
CA MET A 1 -28.19 33.51 11.69
C MET A 1 -28.38 32.11 11.15
N THR A 2 -27.90 31.84 9.94
CA THR A 2 -27.91 30.52 9.32
C THR A 2 -26.45 30.11 9.18
N THR A 3 -26.02 29.16 10.00
CA THR A 3 -24.70 28.55 9.92
C THR A 3 -24.70 27.61 8.72
N GLU A 4 -24.28 28.11 7.57
CA GLU A 4 -24.01 27.27 6.41
C GLU A 4 -22.77 26.43 6.74
N THR A 5 -22.96 25.13 6.91
CA THR A 5 -21.86 24.18 7.07
C THR A 5 -21.08 24.17 5.75
N GLU A 6 -19.86 24.69 5.76
CA GLU A 6 -18.94 24.59 4.63
C GLU A 6 -18.85 23.13 4.22
N LYS A 7 -19.40 22.78 3.04
CA LYS A 7 -19.26 21.45 2.48
C LYS A 7 -17.77 21.22 2.23
N LEU A 8 -17.20 20.26 2.97
CA LEU A 8 -15.87 19.72 2.69
C LEU A 8 -15.79 19.38 1.19
N PRO A 9 -14.69 19.74 0.51
CA PRO A 9 -14.57 19.55 -0.92
C PRO A 9 -14.74 18.08 -1.26
N SER A 10 -15.59 17.82 -2.25
CA SER A 10 -15.78 16.50 -2.84
C SER A 10 -14.45 16.04 -3.43
N ILE A 11 -13.79 15.10 -2.76
CA ILE A 11 -12.57 14.48 -3.26
C ILE A 11 -13.00 13.48 -4.33
N VAL A 12 -12.94 13.91 -5.60
CA VAL A 12 -13.28 13.08 -6.78
C VAL A 12 -12.14 12.11 -7.15
N SER A 13 -11.07 12.06 -6.36
CA SER A 13 -9.89 11.24 -6.65
C SER A 13 -9.51 10.39 -5.45
N SER A 14 -9.75 9.09 -5.55
CA SER A 14 -9.13 8.06 -4.71
C SER A 14 -7.62 7.89 -4.97
N VAL A 15 -7.04 8.68 -5.88
CA VAL A 15 -5.62 8.61 -6.22
C VAL A 15 -4.84 9.56 -5.30
N LEU A 16 -4.21 8.97 -4.29
CA LEU A 16 -3.16 9.59 -3.49
C LEU A 16 -1.95 9.87 -4.39
N ILE A 17 -1.82 11.13 -4.81
CA ILE A 17 -0.62 11.75 -5.41
C ILE A 17 -0.14 11.10 -6.73
N PRO A 18 -0.40 11.72 -7.90
CA PRO A 18 0.16 11.24 -9.15
C PRO A 18 1.67 11.47 -9.17
N ARG A 19 2.47 10.39 -9.10
CA ARG A 19 3.92 10.46 -9.34
C ARG A 19 4.16 10.76 -10.82
N LYS A 20 4.98 11.78 -11.07
CA LYS A 20 5.29 12.33 -12.40
C LYS A 20 6.33 11.51 -13.17
N ASP A 21 6.46 10.21 -12.89
CA ASP A 21 7.48 9.35 -13.49
C ASP A 21 6.85 8.27 -14.36
N LYS A 22 7.01 8.43 -15.68
CA LYS A 22 6.49 7.58 -16.76
C LYS A 22 7.14 6.19 -16.86
N ASN A 23 7.67 5.64 -15.77
CA ASN A 23 8.33 4.34 -15.81
C ASN A 23 8.23 3.57 -14.48
N VAL A 24 7.06 3.61 -13.85
CA VAL A 24 6.78 2.72 -12.72
C VAL A 24 6.62 1.33 -13.31
N LYS A 25 7.66 0.50 -13.22
CA LYS A 25 7.50 -0.95 -13.42
C LYS A 25 6.41 -1.40 -12.47
N GLU A 26 5.39 -2.07 -13.01
CA GLU A 26 4.37 -2.70 -12.18
C GLU A 26 5.06 -3.61 -11.17
N ALA A 27 4.77 -3.39 -9.90
CA ALA A 27 5.31 -4.12 -8.77
C ALA A 27 4.18 -4.40 -7.79
N LEU A 28 4.33 -5.47 -7.01
CA LEU A 28 3.45 -5.76 -5.90
C LEU A 28 4.04 -5.13 -4.65
N ASP A 29 3.35 -4.17 -4.06
CA ASP A 29 3.78 -3.54 -2.81
C ASP A 29 2.95 -4.10 -1.64
N VAL A 30 3.62 -4.76 -0.69
CA VAL A 30 2.99 -5.33 0.51
C VAL A 30 3.57 -4.66 1.75
N PHE A 31 2.68 -4.20 2.63
CA PHE A 31 3.04 -3.61 3.92
C PHE A 31 2.81 -4.62 5.03
N PHE A 32 3.83 -4.85 5.86
CA PHE A 32 3.71 -5.64 7.07
C PHE A 32 4.00 -4.76 8.28
N CYS A 33 3.09 -4.78 9.26
CA CYS A 33 3.42 -4.35 10.62
C CYS A 33 4.38 -5.40 11.18
N PHE A 34 5.63 -5.01 11.36
CA PHE A 34 6.68 -5.91 11.81
C PHE A 34 6.79 -5.82 13.33
N ASP A 35 6.34 -6.89 13.98
CA ASP A 35 6.56 -7.21 15.38
C ASP A 35 7.19 -8.61 15.40
N ASP A 36 8.13 -8.86 16.32
CA ASP A 36 8.92 -10.09 16.39
C ASP A 36 8.03 -11.34 16.47
N ALA A 37 6.85 -11.22 17.08
CA ALA A 37 5.85 -12.30 17.14
C ALA A 37 5.25 -12.68 15.77
N PHE A 38 5.35 -11.81 14.78
CA PHE A 38 4.71 -11.96 13.46
C PHE A 38 5.71 -12.18 12.31
N CYS A 39 7.01 -12.25 12.58
CA CYS A 39 8.03 -12.46 11.55
C CYS A 39 7.79 -13.70 10.68
N LEU A 40 7.40 -14.83 11.29
CA LEU A 40 7.16 -16.09 10.59
C LEU A 40 5.86 -16.04 9.74
N PRO A 41 4.69 -15.63 10.26
CA PRO A 41 3.50 -15.38 9.44
C PRO A 41 3.74 -14.41 8.28
N THR A 42 4.50 -13.34 8.52
CA THR A 42 4.89 -12.36 7.50
C THR A 42 5.73 -13.01 6.40
N GLY A 43 6.70 -13.85 6.76
CA GLY A 43 7.50 -14.60 5.78
C GLY A 43 6.65 -15.53 4.91
N ILE A 44 5.75 -16.31 5.52
CA ILE A 44 4.90 -17.27 4.80
C ILE A 44 3.96 -16.54 3.83
N SER A 45 3.35 -15.45 4.27
CA SER A 45 2.44 -14.65 3.43
C SER A 45 3.18 -14.00 2.26
N ALA A 46 4.38 -13.42 2.48
CA ALA A 46 5.20 -12.88 1.41
C ALA A 46 5.60 -13.97 0.39
N PHE A 47 5.94 -15.17 0.85
CA PHE A 47 6.28 -16.29 -0.02
C PHE A 47 5.09 -16.74 -0.88
N SER A 48 3.89 -16.82 -0.30
CA SER A 48 2.66 -17.15 -1.03
C SER A 48 2.37 -16.14 -2.15
N VAL A 49 2.60 -14.85 -1.89
CA VAL A 49 2.44 -13.80 -2.91
C VAL A 49 3.45 -13.98 -4.05
N LEU A 50 4.71 -14.29 -3.74
CA LEU A 50 5.75 -14.56 -4.76
C LEU A 50 5.42 -15.78 -5.62
N GLU A 51 5.00 -16.89 -5.01
CA GLU A 51 4.70 -18.12 -5.76
C GLU A 51 3.53 -17.94 -6.74
N ASN A 52 2.52 -17.16 -6.36
CA ASN A 52 1.35 -16.90 -7.19
C ASN A 52 1.56 -15.79 -8.23
N ASN A 53 2.58 -14.94 -8.06
CA ASN A 53 2.80 -13.76 -8.92
C ASN A 53 4.25 -13.69 -9.42
N LYS A 54 4.69 -14.72 -10.15
CA LYS A 54 6.09 -14.89 -10.60
C LYS A 54 6.59 -13.82 -11.58
N THR A 55 5.67 -13.07 -12.21
CA THR A 55 5.99 -12.11 -13.28
C THR A 55 6.23 -10.70 -12.77
N LEU A 56 5.82 -10.39 -11.53
CA LEU A 56 5.92 -9.06 -10.95
C LEU A 56 6.93 -9.05 -9.79
N PRO A 57 7.81 -8.04 -9.71
CA PRO A 57 8.65 -7.87 -8.54
C PRO A 57 7.79 -7.56 -7.30
N LEU A 58 8.12 -8.20 -6.18
CA LEU A 58 7.49 -7.94 -4.87
C LEU A 58 8.38 -6.99 -4.05
N ASN A 59 7.80 -5.87 -3.62
CA ASN A 59 8.37 -4.97 -2.65
C ASN A 59 7.71 -5.21 -1.29
N VAL A 60 8.53 -5.49 -0.27
CA VAL A 60 8.06 -5.70 1.09
C VAL A 60 8.46 -4.49 1.94
N HIS A 61 7.46 -3.81 2.48
CA HIS A 61 7.62 -2.64 3.34
C HIS A 61 7.35 -3.05 4.78
N LEU A 62 8.41 -3.10 5.60
CA LEU A 62 8.32 -3.41 7.01
C LEU A 62 8.11 -2.11 7.79
N VAL A 63 6.98 -2.01 8.48
CA VAL A 63 6.65 -0.89 9.37
C VAL A 63 6.80 -1.41 10.80
N GLY A 64 7.88 -1.01 11.47
CA GLY A 64 8.07 -1.26 12.89
C GLY A 64 7.13 -0.40 13.72
N VAL A 65 6.62 -0.94 14.81
CA VAL A 65 5.80 -0.24 15.81
C VAL A 65 6.66 0.18 17.00
#